data_AF-A0A7W8XXZ9-F1
#
_entry.id   AF-A0A7W8XXZ9-F1
#
_cell.length_a   1.000
_cell.length_b   1.000
_cell.length_c   1.000
_cell.angle_alpha   90.00
_cell.angle_beta   90.00
_cell.angle_gamma   90.00
#
_symmetry.space_group_name_H-M   'P 1'
#
loop_
_entity.id
_entity.type
_entity.pdbx_description
1 polymer ?
#
loop_
_entity_poly.entity_id
_entity_poly.type
_entity_poly.pdbx_seq_one_letter_code
_entity_poly.pdbx_strand_id
1 'polypeptide(L)'
;MRADVGQASLENILSITAKLAFIQKLDLPRDILATTGKTWVEQIVRRVAGEKAWEMRRHAPARQIGLYAIYLSSRQAQLTDVMVDLLIETVHKIATRAKRKVVGDVAKDIERVYGKERLLVEIAVASIDEPAGRVCDVILPSPATTGWRRSSRKARRKGLSSGAYIR
;
A
#
# COMPACT_ATOMS: atom_id res chain seq x y z
N MET A 1 -22.63 -2.33 -16.80
CA MET A 1 -22.18 -2.87 -15.50
C MET A 1 -20.91 -2.15 -15.07
N ARG A 2 -21.04 -1.15 -14.18
CA ARG A 2 -19.93 -0.68 -13.36
C ARG A 2 -19.76 -1.76 -12.29
N ALA A 3 -18.93 -2.76 -12.58
CA ALA A 3 -18.51 -3.70 -11.56
C ALA A 3 -17.64 -2.90 -10.58
N ASP A 4 -17.94 -3.05 -9.29
CA ASP A 4 -17.20 -2.54 -8.15
C ASP A 4 -15.74 -2.19 -8.49
N VAL A 5 -15.38 -0.93 -8.26
CA VAL A 5 -14.00 -0.55 -7.96
C VAL A 5 -13.70 -1.12 -6.56
N GLY A 6 -13.71 -2.44 -6.46
CA GLY A 6 -13.76 -3.21 -5.22
C GLY A 6 -12.36 -3.35 -4.66
N GLN A 7 -11.87 -2.28 -4.03
CA GLN A 7 -10.52 -2.14 -3.47
C GLN A 7 -9.40 -2.38 -4.50
N ALA A 8 -8.33 -1.59 -4.44
CA ALA A 8 -7.03 -2.08 -4.90
C ALA A 8 -6.58 -3.28 -4.04
N SER A 9 -7.22 -4.44 -4.22
CA SER A 9 -6.79 -5.75 -3.79
C SER A 9 -5.77 -6.24 -4.81
N LEU A 10 -4.70 -6.88 -4.32
CA LEU A 10 -3.70 -7.52 -5.15
C LEU A 10 -4.32 -8.47 -6.18
N GLU A 11 -5.38 -9.17 -5.79
CA GLU A 11 -6.10 -10.11 -6.65
C GLU A 11 -6.74 -9.41 -7.87
N ASN A 12 -7.32 -8.22 -7.66
CA ASN A 12 -7.91 -7.44 -8.75
C ASN A 12 -6.85 -6.93 -9.73
N ILE A 13 -5.72 -6.44 -9.20
CA ILE A 13 -4.57 -5.99 -10.01
C ILE A 13 -4.03 -7.16 -10.85
N LEU A 14 -3.84 -8.34 -10.26
CA LEU A 14 -3.36 -9.53 -10.95
C LEU A 14 -4.37 -9.99 -12.03
N SER A 15 -5.66 -9.99 -11.72
CA SER A 15 -6.73 -10.35 -12.66
C SER A 15 -6.77 -9.42 -13.88
N ILE A 16 -6.69 -8.12 -13.66
CA ILE A 16 -6.70 -7.11 -14.74
C ILE A 16 -5.42 -7.20 -15.56
N THR A 17 -4.27 -7.39 -14.92
CA THR A 17 -2.98 -7.57 -15.60
C THR A 17 -3.00 -8.80 -16.50
N ALA A 18 -3.51 -9.93 -16.01
CA ALA A 18 -3.63 -11.16 -16.80
C ALA A 18 -4.53 -10.97 -18.03
N LYS A 19 -5.69 -10.30 -17.85
CA LYS A 19 -6.60 -9.97 -18.97
C LYS A 19 -5.95 -9.04 -19.97
N LEU A 20 -5.25 -8.00 -19.51
CA LEU A 20 -4.58 -7.05 -20.38
C LEU A 20 -3.45 -7.71 -21.18
N ALA A 21 -2.62 -8.51 -20.52
CA ALA A 21 -1.54 -9.27 -21.16
C ALA A 21 -2.08 -10.26 -22.20
N PHE A 22 -3.20 -10.92 -21.91
CA PHE A 22 -3.87 -11.78 -22.88
C PHE A 22 -4.28 -11.01 -24.14
N ILE A 23 -4.93 -9.85 -23.98
CA ILE A 23 -5.38 -9.06 -25.14
C ILE A 23 -4.20 -8.48 -25.93
N GLN A 24 -3.15 -8.02 -25.24
CA GLN A 24 -1.93 -7.52 -25.89
C GLN A 24 -1.24 -8.59 -26.74
N LYS A 25 -1.23 -9.85 -26.29
CA LYS A 25 -0.68 -10.98 -27.06
C LYS A 25 -1.43 -11.29 -28.36
N LEU A 26 -2.68 -10.83 -28.50
CA LEU A 26 -3.47 -11.05 -29.71
C LEU A 26 -3.07 -10.12 -30.86
N ASP A 27 -2.22 -9.11 -30.59
CA ASP A 27 -1.70 -8.15 -31.58
C ASP A 27 -2.77 -7.60 -32.53
N LEU A 28 -3.90 -7.18 -31.93
CA LEU A 28 -5.06 -6.73 -32.69
C LEU A 28 -4.75 -5.42 -33.43
N PRO A 29 -5.03 -5.31 -34.74
CA PRO A 29 -4.75 -4.11 -35.53
C PRO A 29 -5.71 -2.98 -35.13
N ARG A 30 -5.23 -2.08 -34.26
CA ARG A 30 -6.02 -0.96 -33.72
C ARG A 30 -6.28 0.12 -34.75
N ASP A 31 -5.36 0.30 -35.69
CA ASP A 31 -5.39 1.38 -36.67
C ASP A 31 -6.62 1.26 -37.58
N ILE A 32 -7.04 0.02 -37.88
CA ILE A 32 -8.24 -0.28 -38.66
C ILE A 32 -9.50 0.25 -37.95
N LEU A 33 -9.53 0.17 -36.62
CA LEU A 33 -10.65 0.68 -35.82
C LEU A 33 -10.60 2.20 -35.66
N ALA A 34 -9.41 2.81 -35.71
CA ALA A 34 -9.27 4.27 -35.67
C ALA A 34 -9.83 4.93 -36.94
N THR A 35 -9.69 4.26 -38.10
CA THR A 35 -10.32 4.68 -39.36
C THR A 35 -11.82 4.38 -39.43
N THR A 36 -12.34 3.57 -38.51
CA THR A 36 -13.76 3.20 -38.46
C THR A 36 -14.51 4.15 -37.52
N GLY A 37 -15.74 4.55 -37.88
CA GLY A 37 -16.52 5.48 -37.06
C GLY A 37 -16.72 4.99 -35.62
N LYS A 38 -16.39 5.83 -34.63
CA LYS A 38 -16.49 5.51 -33.19
C LYS A 38 -17.88 5.01 -32.79
N THR A 39 -18.93 5.62 -33.34
CA THR A 39 -20.32 5.24 -33.08
C THR A 39 -20.63 3.81 -33.51
N TRP A 40 -20.09 3.37 -34.64
CA TRP A 40 -20.25 2.00 -35.13
C TRP A 40 -19.52 1.00 -34.24
N VAL A 41 -18.28 1.32 -33.83
CA VAL A 41 -17.53 0.48 -32.89
C VAL A 41 -18.29 0.33 -31.57
N GLU A 42 -18.83 1.42 -31.02
CA GLU A 42 -19.62 1.39 -29.80
C GLU A 42 -20.89 0.53 -29.93
N GLN A 43 -21.57 0.55 -31.08
CA GLN A 43 -22.72 -0.31 -31.34
C GLN A 43 -22.31 -1.79 -31.35
N ILE A 44 -21.22 -2.14 -32.02
CA ILE A 44 -20.70 -3.51 -32.04
C ILE A 44 -20.31 -3.96 -30.63
N VAL A 45 -19.60 -3.11 -29.87
CA VAL A 45 -19.22 -3.42 -28.49
C VAL A 45 -20.46 -3.66 -27.62
N ARG A 46 -21.49 -2.83 -27.71
CA ARG A 46 -22.76 -3.02 -26.98
C ARG A 46 -23.46 -4.31 -27.38
N ARG A 47 -23.46 -4.64 -28.67
CA ARG A 47 -24.03 -5.89 -29.17
C ARG A 47 -23.31 -7.10 -28.59
N VAL A 48 -21.98 -7.15 -28.72
CA VAL A 48 -21.16 -8.28 -28.22
C VAL A 48 -21.27 -8.41 -26.70
N ALA A 49 -21.38 -7.29 -25.97
CA ALA A 49 -21.53 -7.31 -24.52
C ALA A 49 -22.88 -7.87 -24.04
N GLY A 50 -23.95 -7.71 -24.83
CA GLY A 50 -25.30 -8.21 -24.51
C GLY A 50 -25.61 -9.58 -25.09
N GLU A 51 -24.84 -10.04 -26.07
CA GLU A 51 -25.05 -11.29 -26.77
C GLU A 51 -24.64 -12.50 -25.91
N LYS A 52 -25.47 -13.56 -25.90
CA LYS A 52 -25.15 -14.76 -25.13
C LYS A 52 -24.01 -15.52 -25.79
N ALA A 53 -23.20 -16.22 -24.98
CA ALA A 53 -22.10 -17.05 -25.48
C ALA A 53 -22.56 -18.16 -26.46
N TRP A 54 -23.82 -18.57 -26.39
CA TRP A 54 -24.40 -19.53 -27.31
C TRP A 54 -24.73 -18.90 -28.68
N GLU A 55 -25.25 -17.67 -28.69
CA GLU A 55 -25.56 -16.90 -29.91
C GLU A 55 -24.28 -16.54 -30.65
N MET A 56 -23.27 -16.10 -29.90
CA MET A 56 -21.96 -15.78 -30.44
C MET A 56 -21.30 -16.96 -31.16
N ARG A 57 -21.46 -18.18 -30.62
CA ARG A 57 -20.91 -19.41 -31.19
C ARG A 57 -21.64 -19.90 -32.43
N ARG A 58 -22.84 -19.40 -32.71
CA ARG A 58 -23.60 -19.74 -33.92
C ARG A 58 -23.22 -18.91 -35.14
N HIS A 59 -22.46 -17.83 -34.97
CA HIS A 59 -21.98 -17.06 -36.11
C HIS A 59 -20.98 -17.86 -36.95
N ALA A 60 -20.91 -17.52 -38.23
CA ALA A 60 -19.81 -17.99 -39.07
C ALA A 60 -18.45 -17.59 -38.44
N PRO A 61 -17.41 -18.44 -38.52
CA PRO A 61 -16.13 -18.21 -37.83
C PRO A 61 -15.52 -16.84 -38.08
N ALA A 62 -15.56 -16.36 -39.33
CA ALA A 62 -15.02 -15.04 -39.70
C ALA A 62 -15.75 -13.89 -38.98
N ARG A 63 -17.09 -13.99 -38.85
CA ARG A 63 -17.90 -12.98 -38.16
C ARG A 63 -17.64 -13.02 -36.66
N GLN A 64 -17.53 -14.21 -36.08
CA GLN A 64 -17.23 -14.38 -34.67
C GLN A 64 -15.87 -13.75 -34.30
N ILE A 65 -14.83 -14.04 -35.09
CA ILE A 65 -13.48 -13.47 -34.87
C ILE A 65 -13.51 -11.95 -35.02
N GLY A 66 -14.17 -11.42 -36.05
CA GLY A 66 -14.28 -9.97 -36.26
C GLY A 66 -14.98 -9.25 -35.10
N LEU A 67 -16.09 -9.83 -34.61
CA LEU A 67 -16.81 -9.28 -33.44
C LEU A 67 -15.94 -9.28 -32.18
N TYR A 68 -15.21 -10.37 -31.91
CA TYR A 68 -14.28 -10.43 -30.79
C TYR A 68 -13.10 -9.48 -30.94
N ALA A 69 -12.53 -9.33 -32.13
CA ALA A 69 -11.43 -8.41 -32.39
C ALA A 69 -11.83 -6.96 -32.07
N ILE A 70 -12.98 -6.52 -32.56
CA ILE A 70 -13.52 -5.17 -32.29
C ILE A 70 -13.77 -5.01 -30.78
N TYR A 71 -14.43 -5.98 -30.16
CA TYR A 71 -14.76 -5.94 -28.74
C TYR A 71 -13.52 -5.90 -27.84
N LEU A 72 -12.56 -6.80 -28.07
CA LEU A 72 -11.35 -6.90 -27.25
C LEU A 72 -10.43 -5.69 -27.43
N SER A 73 -10.33 -5.14 -28.64
CA SER A 73 -9.58 -3.90 -28.87
C SER A 73 -10.15 -2.73 -28.06
N SER A 74 -11.48 -2.54 -28.08
CA SER A 74 -12.13 -1.52 -27.25
C SER A 74 -11.95 -1.80 -25.75
N ARG A 75 -12.07 -3.07 -25.35
CA ARG A 75 -11.91 -3.50 -23.95
C ARG A 75 -10.50 -3.29 -23.43
N GLN A 76 -9.49 -3.35 -24.30
CA GLN A 76 -8.10 -3.14 -23.89
C GLN A 76 -7.86 -1.71 -23.39
N ALA A 77 -8.40 -0.70 -24.09
CA ALA A 77 -8.28 0.69 -23.66
C ALA A 77 -8.93 0.90 -22.28
N GLN A 78 -10.12 0.34 -22.08
CA GLN A 78 -10.82 0.37 -20.79
C GLN A 78 -10.03 -0.33 -19.67
N LEU A 79 -9.46 -1.50 -19.95
CA LEU A 79 -8.63 -2.22 -18.95
C LEU A 79 -7.34 -1.46 -18.62
N THR A 80 -6.78 -0.74 -19.58
CA THR A 80 -5.59 0.09 -19.37
C THR A 80 -5.93 1.25 -18.44
N ASP A 81 -7.05 1.93 -18.68
CA ASP A 81 -7.56 3.02 -17.83
C ASP A 81 -7.78 2.55 -16.38
N VAL A 82 -8.48 1.43 -16.20
CA VAL A 82 -8.69 0.84 -14.86
C VAL A 82 -7.37 0.44 -14.20
N MET A 83 -6.38 -0.05 -14.96
CA MET A 83 -5.08 -0.39 -14.41
C MET A 83 -4.31 0.85 -13.94
N VAL A 84 -4.41 1.97 -14.67
CA VAL A 84 -3.83 3.26 -14.28
C VAL A 84 -4.47 3.77 -12.99
N ASP A 85 -5.80 3.73 -12.89
CA ASP A 85 -6.52 4.12 -11.67
C ASP A 85 -6.07 3.31 -10.44
N LEU A 86 -5.93 1.98 -10.60
CA LEU A 86 -5.44 1.11 -9.53
C LEU A 86 -3.99 1.42 -9.15
N LEU A 87 -3.13 1.74 -10.12
CA LEU A 87 -1.76 2.16 -9.85
C LEU A 87 -1.73 3.47 -9.06
N ILE A 88 -2.56 4.44 -9.44
CA ILE A 88 -2.69 5.71 -8.73
C ILE A 88 -3.15 5.46 -7.29
N GLU A 89 -4.18 4.64 -7.08
CA GLU A 89 -4.70 4.32 -5.74
C GLU A 89 -3.63 3.64 -4.86
N THR A 90 -2.89 2.69 -5.42
CA THR A 90 -1.83 1.99 -4.68
C THR A 90 -0.68 2.90 -4.29
N VAL A 91 -0.23 3.78 -5.19
CA VAL A 91 0.81 4.78 -4.89
C VAL A 91 0.35 5.72 -3.76
N HIS A 92 -0.89 6.20 -3.80
CA HIS A 92 -1.44 7.05 -2.73
C HIS A 92 -1.48 6.33 -1.37
N LYS A 93 -1.86 5.05 -1.35
CA LYS A 93 -1.85 4.22 -0.13
C LYS A 93 -0.44 4.05 0.42
N ILE A 94 0.54 3.79 -0.43
CA ILE A 94 1.96 3.65 -0.03
C ILE A 94 2.47 4.98 0.56
N ALA A 95 2.25 6.10 -0.12
CA ALA A 95 2.67 7.42 0.33
C ALA A 95 2.06 7.78 1.70
N THR A 96 0.76 7.54 1.86
CA THR A 96 0.06 7.79 3.13
C THR A 96 0.60 6.91 4.26
N ARG A 97 0.86 5.62 3.99
CA ARG A 97 1.42 4.70 4.97
C ARG A 97 2.85 5.07 5.36
N ALA A 98 3.67 5.47 4.40
CA ALA A 98 5.03 5.93 4.64
C ALA A 98 5.04 7.18 5.53
N LYS A 99 4.21 8.19 5.21
CA LYS A 99 4.08 9.41 6.03
C LYS A 99 3.67 9.09 7.48
N ARG A 100 2.64 8.25 7.65
CA ARG A 100 2.17 7.81 8.99
C ARG A 100 3.27 7.08 9.76
N LYS A 101 4.05 6.23 9.08
CA LYS A 101 5.17 5.51 9.70
C LYS A 101 6.24 6.47 10.20
N VAL A 102 6.68 7.40 9.36
CA VAL A 102 7.70 8.40 9.74
C VAL A 102 7.22 9.26 10.92
N VAL A 103 5.99 9.77 10.88
CA VAL A 103 5.42 10.54 12.00
C VAL A 103 5.36 9.71 13.27
N GLY A 104 4.95 8.45 13.18
CA GLY A 104 4.90 7.55 14.33
C GLY A 104 6.28 7.20 14.90
N ASP A 105 7.28 7.07 14.05
CA ASP A 105 8.65 6.78 14.46
C ASP A 105 9.29 8.01 15.13
N VAL A 106 9.08 9.22 14.58
CA VAL A 106 9.51 10.48 15.21
C VAL A 106 8.84 10.67 16.58
N ALA A 107 7.52 10.47 16.67
CA ALA A 107 6.80 10.58 17.94
C ALA A 107 7.34 9.61 19.01
N LYS A 108 7.64 8.37 18.62
CA LYS A 108 8.26 7.38 19.52
C LYS A 108 9.67 7.77 19.94
N ASP A 109 10.45 8.36 19.05
CA ASP A 109 11.80 8.80 19.39
C ASP A 109 11.79 10.01 20.33
N ILE A 110 10.87 10.96 20.13
CA ILE A 110 10.62 12.06 21.05
C ILE A 110 10.23 11.52 22.43
N GLU A 111 9.23 10.63 22.50
CA GLU A 111 8.81 10.01 23.76
C GLU A 111 9.98 9.27 24.46
N ARG A 112 10.85 8.62 23.68
CA ARG A 112 12.03 7.91 24.19
C ARG A 112 13.07 8.87 24.77
N VAL A 113 13.33 10.01 24.14
CA VAL A 113 14.33 11.00 24.61
C VAL A 113 13.82 11.73 25.85
N TYR A 114 12.61 12.30 25.79
CA TYR A 114 11.99 12.95 26.95
C TYR A 114 11.81 11.98 28.13
N GLY A 115 11.48 10.72 27.83
CA GLY A 115 11.41 9.68 28.84
C GLY A 115 12.74 9.45 29.56
N LYS A 116 13.89 9.63 28.91
CA LYS A 116 15.20 9.51 29.58
C LYS A 116 15.56 10.75 30.40
N GLU A 117 15.35 11.93 29.83
CA GLU A 117 15.61 13.20 30.52
C GLU A 117 14.78 13.32 31.80
N ARG A 118 13.49 12.95 31.74
CA ARG A 118 12.63 12.95 32.93
C ARG A 118 13.15 12.04 34.04
N LEU A 119 13.64 10.85 33.69
CA LEU A 119 14.22 9.93 34.66
C LEU A 119 15.50 10.50 35.28
N LEU A 120 16.33 11.20 34.49
CA LEU A 120 17.54 11.87 35.01
C LEU A 120 17.20 13.02 35.95
N VAL A 121 16.18 13.81 35.62
CA VAL A 121 15.67 14.89 36.49
C VAL A 121 15.13 14.32 37.80
N GLU A 122 14.31 13.26 37.74
CA GLU A 122 13.79 12.58 38.93
C GLU A 122 14.92 12.07 39.85
N ILE A 123 16.01 11.54 39.27
CA ILE A 123 17.20 11.10 40.02
C ILE A 123 17.95 12.31 40.64
N ALA A 124 18.13 13.38 39.87
CA ALA A 124 18.82 14.58 40.34
C ALA A 124 18.07 15.24 41.50
N VAL A 125 16.73 15.35 41.39
CA VAL A 125 15.86 15.86 42.46
C VAL A 125 16.00 15.01 43.72
N ALA A 126 15.85 13.68 43.61
CA ALA A 126 16.01 12.79 44.76
C ALA A 126 17.40 12.92 45.42
N SER A 127 18.45 13.15 44.63
CA SER A 127 19.82 13.32 45.14
C SER A 127 20.05 14.66 45.83
N ILE A 128 19.34 15.72 45.41
CA ILE A 128 19.39 17.04 46.05
C ILE A 128 18.59 17.04 47.35
N ASP A 129 17.43 16.39 47.36
CA ASP A 129 16.53 16.35 48.52
C ASP A 129 17.16 15.58 49.70
N GLU A 130 17.91 14.51 49.43
CA GLU A 130 18.54 13.70 50.48
C GLU A 130 20.01 13.35 50.16
N PRO A 131 20.94 14.33 50.27
CA PRO A 131 22.30 14.22 49.73
C PRO A 131 23.22 13.28 50.52
N ALA A 132 22.93 13.06 51.81
CA ALA A 132 23.67 12.12 52.66
C ALA A 132 23.03 10.72 52.71
N GLY A 133 21.88 10.54 52.05
CA GLY A 133 21.16 9.27 52.02
C GLY A 133 21.90 8.23 51.18
N ARG A 134 21.80 6.96 51.56
CA ARG A 134 22.40 5.88 50.77
C ARG A 134 21.66 5.77 49.44
N VAL A 135 22.41 5.56 48.35
CA VAL A 135 21.86 5.38 46.98
C VAL A 135 20.73 4.35 46.91
N CYS A 136 20.83 3.29 47.72
CA CYS A 136 19.82 2.23 47.79
C CYS A 136 18.49 2.68 48.39
N ASP A 137 18.51 3.72 49.21
CA ASP A 137 17.36 4.20 49.98
C ASP A 137 16.73 5.44 49.31
N VAL A 138 17.52 6.20 48.54
CA VAL A 138 17.08 7.46 47.90
C VAL A 138 16.80 7.30 46.41
N ILE A 139 17.71 6.66 45.67
CA ILE A 139 17.63 6.59 44.20
C ILE A 139 16.88 5.33 43.76
N LEU A 140 17.19 4.16 44.32
CA LEU A 140 16.60 2.89 43.91
C LEU A 140 15.07 2.78 44.08
N PRO A 141 14.43 3.32 45.14
CA PRO A 141 12.98 3.27 45.28
C PRO A 141 12.26 4.34 44.44
N SER A 142 12.98 5.28 43.81
CA SER A 142 12.35 6.31 42.99
C SER A 142 11.60 5.73 41.78
N PRO A 143 10.53 6.41 41.30
CA PRO A 143 9.82 6.03 40.08
C PRO A 143 10.77 5.88 38.87
N ALA A 144 11.88 6.63 38.88
CA ALA A 144 12.88 6.65 37.83
C ALA A 144 13.58 5.29 37.65
N THR A 145 13.89 4.60 38.74
CA THR A 145 14.61 3.32 38.72
C THR A 145 13.75 2.20 38.12
N THR A 146 12.44 2.24 38.36
CA THR A 146 11.48 1.31 37.74
C THR A 146 11.38 1.53 36.23
N GLY A 147 11.39 2.79 35.78
CA GLY A 147 11.47 3.16 34.37
C GLY A 147 12.77 2.70 33.70
N TRP A 148 13.91 2.89 34.37
CA TRP A 148 15.24 2.47 33.91
C TRP A 148 15.36 0.95 33.74
N ARG A 149 14.87 0.16 34.71
CA ARG A 149 14.91 -1.31 34.66
C ARG A 149 14.06 -1.88 33.51
N ARG A 150 12.96 -1.21 33.19
CA ARG A 150 12.08 -1.57 32.07
C ARG A 150 12.73 -1.20 30.73
N SER A 151 13.40 -0.05 30.65
CA SER A 151 14.15 0.40 29.48
C SER A 151 15.37 -0.51 29.19
N SER A 152 16.15 -0.87 30.20
CA SER A 152 17.33 -1.72 30.07
C SER A 152 16.97 -3.15 29.63
N ARG A 153 15.88 -3.74 30.14
CA ARG A 153 15.34 -5.01 29.63
C ARG A 153 14.91 -4.93 28.17
N LYS A 154 14.32 -3.82 27.75
CA LYS A 154 13.88 -3.60 26.36
C LYS A 154 15.08 -3.46 25.41
N ALA A 155 16.14 -2.78 25.84
CA ALA A 155 17.40 -2.67 25.10
C ALA A 155 18.10 -4.03 24.94
N ARG A 156 18.15 -4.84 26.02
CA ARG A 156 18.74 -6.18 26.01
C ARG A 156 18.02 -7.15 25.06
N ARG A 157 16.70 -7.03 24.92
CA ARG A 157 15.89 -7.81 23.95
C ARG A 157 16.09 -7.38 22.49
N LYS A 158 16.50 -6.14 22.23
CA LYS A 158 16.70 -5.60 20.88
C LYS A 158 18.13 -5.78 20.35
N GLY A 159 19.02 -6.41 21.11
CA GLY A 159 20.41 -6.64 20.67
C GLY A 159 21.24 -5.36 20.45
N LEU A 160 20.78 -4.20 20.95
CA LEU A 160 21.59 -2.98 20.91
C LEU A 160 22.73 -3.11 21.92
N SER A 161 23.87 -3.60 21.46
CA SER A 161 25.16 -3.41 22.13
C SER A 161 25.41 -1.91 22.22
N SER A 162 25.51 -1.41 23.45
CA SER A 162 25.86 -0.03 23.77
C SER A 162 27.32 0.22 23.38
N GLY A 163 27.56 0.66 22.14
CA GLY A 163 28.91 0.96 21.69
C GLY A 163 28.95 1.59 20.30
N ALA A 164 28.40 2.80 20.15
CA ALA A 164 28.75 3.76 19.09
C ALA A 164 27.82 4.98 19.17
N TYR A 165 28.00 5.86 20.15
CA TYR A 165 27.43 7.22 20.09
C TYR A 165 28.16 8.14 21.06
N ILE A 166 29.47 8.32 20.85
CA ILE A 166 30.21 9.56 21.17
C ILE A 166 31.34 9.67 20.14
N ARG A 167 31.17 10.53 19.13
CA ARG A 167 32.25 11.32 18.55
C ARG A 167 31.66 12.58 17.94
#